data_AF-A0A3A4QCG9-F1
#
_entry.id   AF-A0A3A4QCG9-F1
#
_cell.length_a   1.000
_cell.length_b   1.000
_cell.length_c   1.000
_cell.angle_alpha   90.00
_cell.angle_beta   90.00
_cell.angle_gamma   90.00
#
_symmetry.space_group_name_H-M   'P 1'
#
loop_
_entity.id
_entity.type
_entity.pdbx_description
1 polymer ?
#
loop_
_entity_poly.entity_id
_entity_poly.type
_entity_poly.pdbx_seq_one_letter_code
_entity_poly.pdbx_strand_id
1 'polypeptide(L)'
;MTANGPIHENAPAAVFRDKPELIIDWPEWLLSEGQIARYQSIEKLAIVEIAGRDSVAAAVRSVEERQFTDLLPVYAYTGTESGEWAHIQRAVDRLSRRLPAVGVHPLLVMGSPGFWRAINGGFISELFARYGFYSPCPGCHLYLHAARIPLAVKLGNIPIISGERESHTGMVKINQTAEALDFYLAFARRFDISLLFALRHISSGDEIERILQAPWKRGKEQVGCALSGNYRMTDNTIPILPADIRRFFENFAGPVAEKIIAAYLSGIVPDHHTVARQVLHDVDVS
;
A
#
# COMPACT_ATOMS: atom_id res chain seq x y z
N MET A 1 20.26 31.93 7.08
CA MET A 1 21.45 31.08 7.12
C MET A 1 21.00 29.66 6.82
N THR A 2 21.46 29.15 5.69
CA THR A 2 21.00 27.92 5.02
C THR A 2 21.58 26.68 5.70
N ALA A 3 20.73 25.86 6.30
CA ALA A 3 21.09 24.50 6.68
C ALA A 3 20.55 23.52 5.63
N ASN A 4 21.15 23.53 4.44
CA ASN A 4 21.09 22.39 3.54
C ASN A 4 22.07 21.35 4.08
N GLY A 5 21.62 20.55 5.05
CA GLY A 5 22.32 19.34 5.44
C GLY A 5 22.38 18.36 4.26
N PRO A 6 23.39 17.49 4.19
CA PRO A 6 23.47 16.49 3.13
C PRO A 6 22.22 15.62 3.19
N ILE A 7 21.56 15.42 2.03
CA ILE A 7 20.55 14.38 1.87
C ILE A 7 21.24 13.08 2.25
N HIS A 8 20.91 12.55 3.43
CA HIS A 8 21.55 11.34 3.93
C HIS A 8 21.24 10.21 2.94
N GLU A 9 22.26 9.67 2.26
CA GLU A 9 22.12 8.50 1.36
C GLU A 9 21.44 7.30 2.06
N ASN A 10 21.39 7.31 3.39
CA ASN A 10 20.74 6.30 4.22
C ASN A 10 19.31 6.66 4.70
N ALA A 11 18.75 7.82 4.34
CA ALA A 11 17.48 8.29 4.90
C ALA A 11 16.30 7.32 4.64
N PRO A 12 16.08 6.78 3.43
CA PRO A 12 15.03 5.78 3.20
C PRO A 12 15.21 4.50 4.02
N ALA A 13 16.45 4.04 4.18
CA ALA A 13 16.77 2.85 4.98
C ALA A 13 16.56 3.09 6.49
N ALA A 14 16.91 4.28 6.98
CA ALA A 14 16.65 4.68 8.36
C ALA A 14 15.14 4.77 8.65
N VAL A 15 14.37 5.40 7.75
CA VAL A 15 12.89 5.42 7.85
C VAL A 15 12.33 4.01 7.86
N PHE A 16 12.77 3.15 6.95
CA PHE A 16 12.31 1.77 6.90
C PHE A 16 12.64 0.99 8.19
N ARG A 17 13.80 1.22 8.78
CA ARG A 17 14.20 0.59 10.05
C ARG A 17 13.39 1.11 11.23
N ASP A 18 13.35 2.43 11.39
CA ASP A 18 12.83 3.11 12.59
C ASP A 18 11.31 3.28 12.56
N LYS A 19 10.70 3.22 11.35
CA LYS A 19 9.26 3.28 11.10
C LYS A 19 8.56 4.40 11.87
N PRO A 20 8.93 5.67 11.68
CA PRO A 20 8.27 6.80 12.34
C PRO A 20 6.78 6.93 11.93
N GLU A 21 6.05 7.87 12.54
CA GLU A 21 4.73 8.28 12.07
C GLU A 21 4.88 9.31 10.93
N LEU A 22 4.77 8.87 9.67
CA LEU A 22 4.97 9.71 8.47
C LEU A 22 3.84 9.48 7.47
N ILE A 23 2.69 10.09 7.72
CA ILE A 23 1.55 10.10 6.77
C ILE A 23 1.22 11.50 6.25
N ILE A 24 1.30 12.53 7.09
CA ILE A 24 1.03 13.93 6.70
C ILE A 24 2.12 14.92 7.12
N ASP A 25 2.88 14.62 8.17
CA ASP A 25 3.96 15.47 8.67
C ASP A 25 5.30 15.04 8.06
N TRP A 26 5.47 15.28 6.76
CA TRP A 26 6.71 14.90 6.07
C TRP A 26 7.83 15.90 6.40
N PRO A 27 9.01 15.43 6.84
CA PRO A 27 10.14 16.33 7.01
C PRO A 27 10.65 16.83 5.66
N GLU A 28 11.22 18.03 5.65
CA GLU A 28 11.66 18.74 4.42
C GLU A 28 12.59 17.89 3.54
N TRP A 29 13.43 17.05 4.14
CA TRP A 29 14.35 16.17 3.41
C TRP A 29 13.65 14.99 2.72
N LEU A 30 12.45 14.61 3.15
CA LEU A 30 11.65 13.55 2.55
C LEU A 30 10.76 14.10 1.42
N LEU A 31 10.01 15.16 1.73
CA LEU A 31 9.10 15.80 0.79
C LEU A 31 8.91 17.28 1.14
N SER A 32 9.69 18.14 0.49
CA SER A 32 9.61 19.60 0.63
C SER A 32 8.38 20.21 -0.04
N GLU A 33 7.98 21.41 0.40
CA GLU A 33 6.93 22.20 -0.26
C GLU A 33 7.27 22.50 -1.74
N GLY A 34 8.56 22.71 -2.06
CA GLY A 34 9.02 22.89 -3.44
C GLY A 34 8.83 21.63 -4.30
N GLN A 35 9.06 20.44 -3.75
CA GLN A 35 8.79 19.18 -4.44
C GLN A 35 7.29 18.95 -4.62
N ILE A 36 6.48 19.27 -3.60
CA ILE A 36 5.02 19.19 -3.68
C ILE A 36 4.50 20.08 -4.81
N ALA A 37 4.89 21.36 -4.83
CA ALA A 37 4.48 22.30 -5.88
C ALA A 37 4.91 21.82 -7.28
N ARG A 38 6.12 21.25 -7.40
CA ARG A 38 6.58 20.63 -8.64
C ARG A 38 5.67 19.47 -9.05
N TYR A 39 5.41 18.51 -8.16
CA TYR A 39 4.58 17.34 -8.47
C TYR A 39 3.14 17.72 -8.83
N GLN A 40 2.56 18.70 -8.14
CA GLN A 40 1.22 19.23 -8.46
C GLN A 40 1.12 19.84 -9.86
N SER A 41 2.24 20.29 -10.45
CA SER A 41 2.27 20.84 -11.81
C SER A 41 2.43 19.79 -12.92
N ILE A 42 2.63 18.52 -12.56
CA ILE A 42 2.78 17.42 -13.53
C ILE A 42 1.40 16.78 -13.76
N GLU A 43 0.79 17.09 -14.91
CA GLU A 43 -0.57 16.62 -15.25
C GLU A 43 -0.70 15.09 -15.29
N LYS A 44 0.33 14.39 -15.78
CA LYS A 44 0.32 12.94 -15.98
C LYS A 44 1.22 12.19 -14.99
N LEU A 45 1.17 12.61 -13.73
CA LEU A 45 1.83 11.97 -12.60
C LEU A 45 0.93 10.89 -11.97
N ALA A 46 1.53 9.77 -11.56
CA ALA A 46 0.87 8.75 -10.73
C ALA A 46 1.77 8.26 -9.58
N ILE A 47 1.16 7.90 -8.46
CA ILE A 47 1.85 7.18 -7.38
C ILE A 47 1.95 5.70 -7.76
N VAL A 48 3.11 5.08 -7.54
CA VAL A 48 3.29 3.64 -7.71
C VAL A 48 3.53 3.00 -6.35
N GLU A 49 2.67 2.05 -5.97
CA GLU A 49 2.86 1.24 -4.76
C GLU A 49 3.98 0.23 -4.97
N ILE A 50 5.23 0.64 -4.76
CA ILE A 50 6.37 -0.21 -5.02
C ILE A 50 6.53 -1.27 -3.93
N ALA A 51 6.65 -2.54 -4.31
CA ALA A 51 6.89 -3.66 -3.38
C ALA A 51 7.68 -4.82 -4.02
N GLY A 52 7.58 -4.99 -5.34
CA GLY A 52 8.28 -6.04 -6.07
C GLY A 52 7.89 -6.08 -7.55
N ARG A 53 8.01 -7.26 -8.16
CA ARG A 53 7.83 -7.40 -9.61
C ARG A 53 6.43 -7.02 -10.10
N ASP A 54 5.38 -7.40 -9.36
CA ASP A 54 3.99 -7.21 -9.78
C ASP A 54 3.65 -5.69 -9.72
N SER A 55 4.19 -4.94 -8.76
CA SER A 55 4.07 -3.46 -8.75
C SER A 55 4.79 -2.78 -9.92
N VAL A 56 5.96 -3.27 -10.32
CA VAL A 56 6.69 -2.73 -11.49
C VAL A 56 5.92 -3.03 -12.77
N ALA A 57 5.41 -4.25 -12.92
CA ALA A 57 4.60 -4.63 -14.08
C ALA A 57 3.30 -3.82 -14.16
N ALA A 58 2.64 -3.55 -13.03
CA ALA A 58 1.44 -2.71 -12.99
C ALA A 58 1.73 -1.27 -13.43
N ALA A 59 2.86 -0.70 -13.02
CA ALA A 59 3.29 0.63 -13.44
C ALA A 59 3.57 0.68 -14.96
N VAL A 60 4.30 -0.30 -15.50
CA VAL A 60 4.56 -0.42 -16.95
C VAL A 60 3.25 -0.50 -17.73
N ARG A 61 2.33 -1.37 -17.30
CA ARG A 61 1.03 -1.53 -17.95
C ARG A 61 0.18 -0.26 -17.86
N SER A 62 0.20 0.41 -16.72
CA SER A 62 -0.55 1.65 -16.51
C SER A 62 -0.02 2.79 -17.39
N VAL A 63 1.29 2.88 -17.60
CA VAL A 63 1.88 3.84 -18.54
C VAL A 63 1.41 3.55 -19.97
N GLU A 64 1.41 2.29 -20.39
CA GLU A 64 0.94 1.90 -21.73
C GLU A 64 -0.54 2.26 -21.94
N GLU A 65 -1.39 2.04 -20.94
CA GLU A 65 -2.84 2.23 -21.07
C GLU A 65 -3.33 3.65 -20.75
N ARG A 66 -2.62 4.42 -19.92
CA ARG A 66 -3.05 5.75 -19.43
C ARG A 66 -2.08 6.87 -19.80
N GLN A 67 -0.96 6.54 -20.43
CA GLN A 67 0.04 7.49 -20.92
C GLN A 67 0.64 8.40 -19.83
N PHE A 68 0.83 7.86 -18.61
CA PHE A 68 1.54 8.59 -17.55
C PHE A 68 2.96 8.98 -18.02
N THR A 69 3.35 10.24 -17.78
CA THR A 69 4.68 10.75 -18.15
C THR A 69 5.64 10.67 -16.98
N ASP A 70 5.12 10.66 -15.75
CA ASP A 70 5.89 10.66 -14.53
C ASP A 70 5.29 9.69 -13.52
N LEU A 71 6.17 9.05 -12.75
CA LEU A 71 5.81 8.09 -11.71
C LEU A 71 6.53 8.48 -10.42
N LEU A 72 5.78 8.49 -9.32
CA LEU A 72 6.30 8.67 -7.97
C LEU A 72 6.25 7.33 -7.22
N PRO A 73 7.38 6.60 -7.13
CA PRO A 73 7.42 5.37 -6.35
C PRO A 73 7.24 5.67 -4.86
N VAL A 74 6.29 4.99 -4.23
CA VAL A 74 6.01 5.13 -2.79
C VAL A 74 6.02 3.76 -2.14
N TYR A 75 6.86 3.58 -1.13
CA TYR A 75 6.88 2.43 -0.24
C TYR A 75 6.21 2.80 1.09
N ALA A 76 5.13 2.08 1.43
CA ALA A 76 4.49 2.19 2.74
C ALA A 76 4.97 1.06 3.64
N TYR A 77 5.65 1.37 4.75
CA TYR A 77 6.13 0.33 5.67
C TYR A 77 5.03 -0.18 6.60
N THR A 78 5.21 -1.42 7.03
CA THR A 78 4.41 -2.16 8.01
C THR A 78 5.31 -2.64 9.15
N GLY A 79 4.79 -3.49 10.04
CA GLY A 79 5.61 -4.19 11.05
C GLY A 79 6.03 -5.61 10.65
N THR A 80 5.81 -6.02 9.40
CA THR A 80 5.82 -7.44 9.00
C THR A 80 6.88 -7.80 7.97
N GLU A 81 7.63 -6.82 7.48
CA GLU A 81 8.64 -7.00 6.47
C GLU A 81 9.81 -7.85 6.94
N SER A 82 10.32 -8.68 6.04
CA SER A 82 11.52 -9.48 6.26
C SER A 82 12.40 -9.51 5.01
N GLY A 83 13.71 -9.44 5.17
CA GLY A 83 14.69 -9.53 4.08
C GLY A 83 15.40 -8.21 3.78
N GLU A 84 16.08 -8.14 2.64
CA GLU A 84 16.94 -7.00 2.30
C GLU A 84 16.14 -5.79 1.80
N TRP A 85 16.33 -4.64 2.45
CA TRP A 85 15.79 -3.34 2.02
C TRP A 85 16.17 -2.97 0.59
N ALA A 86 17.39 -3.31 0.17
CA ALA A 86 17.92 -3.00 -1.15
C ALA A 86 17.06 -3.54 -2.31
N HIS A 87 16.20 -4.55 -2.07
CA HIS A 87 15.22 -5.00 -3.05
C HIS A 87 14.25 -3.92 -3.50
N ILE A 88 13.85 -3.01 -2.61
CA ILE A 88 12.91 -1.94 -2.94
C ILE A 88 13.56 -0.95 -3.91
N GLN A 89 14.79 -0.52 -3.63
CA GLN A 89 15.53 0.35 -4.54
C GLN A 89 15.78 -0.34 -5.89
N ARG A 90 16.18 -1.62 -5.89
CA ARG A 90 16.34 -2.40 -7.13
C ARG A 90 15.05 -2.47 -7.96
N ALA A 91 13.88 -2.51 -7.32
CA ALA A 91 12.60 -2.48 -8.03
C ALA A 91 12.36 -1.13 -8.73
N VAL A 92 12.69 -0.01 -8.06
CA VAL A 92 12.64 1.33 -8.66
C VAL A 92 13.62 1.43 -9.83
N ASP A 93 14.86 0.96 -9.67
CA ASP A 93 15.87 1.00 -10.74
C ASP A 93 15.46 0.15 -11.96
N ARG A 94 14.74 -0.96 -11.73
CA ARG A 94 14.16 -1.77 -12.81
C ARG A 94 13.02 -1.04 -13.51
N LEU A 95 12.16 -0.35 -12.77
CA LEU A 95 11.09 0.47 -13.34
C LEU A 95 11.66 1.57 -14.25
N SER A 96 12.64 2.33 -13.77
CA SER A 96 13.29 3.41 -14.55
C SER A 96 13.93 2.89 -15.83
N ARG A 97 14.59 1.72 -15.78
CA ARG A 97 15.18 1.08 -16.96
C ARG A 97 14.13 0.58 -17.95
N ARG A 98 13.00 0.07 -17.45
CA ARG A 98 11.92 -0.46 -18.29
C ARG A 98 11.12 0.65 -18.99
N LEU A 99 11.15 1.86 -18.46
CA LEU A 99 10.43 3.03 -18.96
C LEU A 99 11.37 4.24 -19.12
N PRO A 100 12.34 4.20 -20.05
CA PRO A 100 13.36 5.25 -20.16
C PRO A 100 12.82 6.63 -20.58
N ALA A 101 11.61 6.68 -21.14
CA ALA A 101 10.94 7.92 -21.54
C ALA A 101 10.02 8.50 -20.45
N VAL A 102 9.87 7.82 -19.31
CA VAL A 102 9.00 8.23 -18.20
C VAL A 102 9.87 8.76 -17.06
N GLY A 103 9.50 9.91 -16.50
CA GLY A 103 10.14 10.47 -15.32
C GLY A 103 9.85 9.62 -14.08
N VAL A 104 10.77 8.74 -13.67
CA VAL A 104 10.65 8.02 -12.39
C VAL A 104 11.34 8.84 -11.30
N HIS A 105 10.55 9.39 -10.38
CA HIS A 105 11.02 10.23 -9.29
C HIS A 105 11.68 9.43 -8.16
N PRO A 106 12.41 10.10 -7.24
CA PRO A 106 12.99 9.45 -6.08
C PRO A 106 11.94 8.69 -5.24
N LEU A 107 12.33 7.55 -4.70
CA LEU A 107 11.50 6.72 -3.82
C LEU A 107 11.11 7.49 -2.56
N LEU A 108 9.81 7.60 -2.29
CA LEU A 108 9.30 8.05 -1.01
C LEU A 108 9.02 6.85 -0.11
N VAL A 109 9.46 6.93 1.15
CA VAL A 109 9.22 5.92 2.17
C VAL A 109 8.40 6.55 3.27
N MET A 110 7.23 5.97 3.56
CA MET A 110 6.24 6.57 4.47
C MET A 110 5.43 5.49 5.19
N GLY A 111 4.63 5.85 6.19
CA GLY A 111 3.84 4.89 6.92
C GLY A 111 3.53 5.33 8.35
N SER A 112 2.73 4.52 9.05
CA SER A 112 2.31 4.75 10.42
C SER A 112 2.17 3.40 11.14
N PRO A 113 3.07 3.07 12.09
CA PRO A 113 2.91 1.89 12.93
C PRO A 113 1.62 1.94 13.74
N GLY A 114 1.21 3.12 14.22
CA GLY A 114 -0.03 3.34 14.96
C GLY A 114 -1.26 2.99 14.13
N PHE A 115 -1.34 3.47 12.90
CA PHE A 115 -2.42 3.17 11.97
C PHE A 115 -2.43 1.68 11.58
N TRP A 116 -1.28 1.11 11.21
CA TRP A 116 -1.19 -0.31 10.89
C TRP A 116 -1.61 -1.18 12.08
N ARG A 117 -1.17 -0.83 13.30
CA ARG A 117 -1.54 -1.52 14.54
C ARG A 117 -3.03 -1.39 14.82
N ALA A 118 -3.63 -0.22 14.62
CA ALA A 118 -5.06 0.00 14.87
C ALA A 118 -5.95 -0.94 14.04
N ILE A 119 -5.57 -1.21 12.79
CA ILE A 119 -6.30 -2.15 11.92
C ILE A 119 -5.93 -3.61 12.21
N ASN A 120 -4.64 -3.92 12.42
CA ASN A 120 -4.17 -5.30 12.37
C ASN A 120 -3.75 -5.86 13.73
N GLY A 121 -3.03 -5.11 14.55
CA GLY A 121 -2.31 -5.65 15.72
C GLY A 121 -2.92 -5.32 17.09
N GLY A 122 -3.78 -4.30 17.18
CA GLY A 122 -4.23 -3.73 18.45
C GLY A 122 -5.28 -4.55 19.19
N PHE A 123 -6.14 -5.26 18.44
CA PHE A 123 -7.36 -5.88 18.97
C PHE A 123 -7.52 -7.35 18.54
N ILE A 124 -6.42 -8.07 18.37
CA ILE A 124 -6.40 -9.43 17.80
C ILE A 124 -7.45 -10.36 18.45
N SER A 125 -7.47 -10.44 19.78
CA SER A 125 -8.40 -11.30 20.52
C SER A 125 -9.87 -10.92 20.28
N GLU A 126 -10.16 -9.62 20.22
CA GLU A 126 -11.50 -9.09 19.97
C GLU A 126 -11.94 -9.39 18.54
N LEU A 127 -11.05 -9.18 17.57
CA LEU A 127 -11.32 -9.48 16.16
C LEU A 127 -11.60 -10.97 15.97
N PHE A 128 -10.83 -11.84 16.63
CA PHE A 128 -11.09 -13.26 16.58
C PHE A 128 -12.47 -13.61 17.19
N ALA A 129 -12.80 -13.04 18.36
CA ALA A 129 -14.08 -13.28 19.03
C ALA A 129 -15.30 -12.84 18.18
N ARG A 130 -15.20 -11.70 17.49
CA ARG A 130 -16.30 -11.13 16.69
C ARG A 130 -16.45 -11.76 15.32
N TYR A 131 -15.34 -11.98 14.62
CA TYR A 131 -15.34 -12.39 13.22
C TYR A 131 -15.13 -13.89 13.04
N GLY A 132 -14.75 -14.62 14.09
CA GLY A 132 -14.47 -16.06 14.03
C GLY A 132 -13.15 -16.41 13.35
N PHE A 133 -12.36 -15.40 12.96
CA PHE A 133 -11.03 -15.56 12.38
C PHE A 133 -10.15 -14.37 12.72
N TYR A 134 -8.84 -14.55 12.57
CA TYR A 134 -7.89 -13.44 12.50
C TYR A 134 -6.85 -13.71 11.42
N SER A 135 -6.76 -12.79 10.46
CA SER A 135 -5.60 -12.66 9.60
C SER A 135 -5.35 -11.17 9.34
N PRO A 136 -4.11 -10.68 9.47
CA PRO A 136 -3.79 -9.29 9.20
C PRO A 136 -3.69 -9.02 7.69
N CYS A 137 -3.70 -10.02 6.80
CA CYS A 137 -3.49 -9.78 5.37
C CYS A 137 -4.51 -8.80 4.76
N PRO A 138 -5.84 -8.96 4.97
CA PRO A 138 -6.84 -8.05 4.40
C PRO A 138 -6.70 -6.62 4.92
N GLY A 139 -6.53 -6.46 6.25
CA GLY A 139 -6.36 -5.16 6.89
C GLY A 139 -5.03 -4.48 6.59
N CYS A 140 -3.96 -5.25 6.43
CA CYS A 140 -2.64 -4.76 6.03
C CYS A 140 -2.69 -4.18 4.61
N HIS A 141 -3.32 -4.86 3.66
CA HIS A 141 -3.47 -4.36 2.30
C HIS A 141 -4.39 -3.13 2.24
N LEU A 142 -5.47 -3.10 3.02
CA LEU A 142 -6.27 -1.87 3.17
C LEU A 142 -5.41 -0.71 3.69
N TYR A 143 -4.62 -0.92 4.73
CA TYR A 143 -3.69 0.08 5.25
C TYR A 143 -2.71 0.57 4.18
N LEU A 144 -2.11 -0.34 3.40
CA LEU A 144 -1.15 0.02 2.35
C LEU A 144 -1.80 0.96 1.32
N HIS A 145 -3.02 0.67 0.87
CA HIS A 145 -3.75 1.57 -0.03
C HIS A 145 -4.12 2.89 0.65
N ALA A 146 -4.68 2.82 1.86
CA ALA A 146 -5.17 3.98 2.59
C ALA A 146 -4.05 4.97 2.96
N ALA A 147 -2.90 4.48 3.39
CA ALA A 147 -1.76 5.30 3.84
C ALA A 147 -1.27 6.29 2.76
N ARG A 148 -1.52 6.01 1.48
CA ARG A 148 -1.11 6.85 0.36
C ARG A 148 -2.16 7.89 -0.04
N ILE A 149 -3.39 7.78 0.45
CA ILE A 149 -4.49 8.70 0.11
C ILE A 149 -4.14 10.15 0.49
N PRO A 150 -3.63 10.47 1.70
CA PRO A 150 -3.29 11.85 2.04
C PRO A 150 -2.22 12.45 1.12
N LEU A 151 -1.22 11.65 0.73
CA LEU A 151 -0.22 12.07 -0.25
C LEU A 151 -0.86 12.31 -1.63
N ALA A 152 -1.69 11.39 -2.12
CA ALA A 152 -2.36 11.53 -3.41
C ALA A 152 -3.23 12.79 -3.47
N VAL A 153 -3.99 13.08 -2.39
CA VAL A 153 -4.79 14.31 -2.25
C VAL A 153 -3.90 15.55 -2.22
N LYS A 154 -2.84 15.55 -1.40
CA LYS A 154 -1.89 16.69 -1.31
C LYS A 154 -1.23 16.98 -2.66
N LEU A 155 -1.04 15.99 -3.51
CA LEU A 155 -0.46 16.13 -4.85
C LEU A 155 -1.47 16.46 -5.96
N GLY A 156 -2.74 16.75 -5.62
CA GLY A 156 -3.77 17.14 -6.59
C GLY A 156 -4.66 15.98 -7.04
N ASN A 157 -5.01 15.08 -6.12
CA ASN A 157 -5.85 13.90 -6.36
C ASN A 157 -5.29 12.96 -7.45
N ILE A 158 -3.97 12.81 -7.50
CA ILE A 158 -3.31 11.96 -8.50
C ILE A 158 -3.63 10.46 -8.28
N PRO A 159 -3.68 9.66 -9.36
CA PRO A 159 -4.00 8.23 -9.24
C PRO A 159 -2.90 7.43 -8.54
N ILE A 160 -3.31 6.31 -7.94
CA ILE A 160 -2.43 5.32 -7.31
C ILE A 160 -2.45 4.03 -8.15
N ILE A 161 -1.28 3.54 -8.54
CA ILE A 161 -1.09 2.29 -9.27
C ILE A 161 -0.63 1.21 -8.30
N SER A 162 -1.32 0.07 -8.33
CA SER A 162 -1.02 -1.06 -7.46
C SER A 162 -0.83 -2.37 -8.23
N GLY A 163 0.03 -3.22 -7.69
CA GLY A 163 0.40 -4.53 -8.26
C GLY A 163 -0.57 -5.67 -7.95
N GLU A 164 -1.71 -5.39 -7.34
CA GLU A 164 -2.65 -6.41 -6.87
C GLU A 164 -3.36 -7.12 -8.04
N ARG A 165 -3.63 -8.43 -7.87
CA ARG A 165 -4.34 -9.25 -8.86
C ARG A 165 -5.05 -10.44 -8.24
N GLU A 166 -6.12 -10.91 -8.87
CA GLU A 166 -6.99 -11.95 -8.29
C GLU A 166 -6.34 -13.34 -8.27
N SER A 167 -5.55 -13.65 -9.30
CA SER A 167 -4.99 -14.99 -9.47
C SER A 167 -3.47 -14.96 -9.56
N HIS A 168 -2.85 -15.90 -8.86
CA HIS A 168 -1.41 -16.07 -8.77
C HIS A 168 -1.00 -17.50 -9.10
N THR A 169 -1.39 -18.01 -10.27
CA THR A 169 -1.04 -19.38 -10.70
C THR A 169 -1.46 -20.42 -9.65
N GLY A 170 -2.74 -20.42 -9.30
CA GLY A 170 -3.33 -21.38 -8.34
C GLY A 170 -3.16 -21.02 -6.85
N MET A 171 -2.42 -19.97 -6.49
CA MET A 171 -2.36 -19.52 -5.10
C MET A 171 -3.53 -18.62 -4.74
N VAL A 172 -4.30 -19.03 -3.73
CA VAL A 172 -5.31 -18.18 -3.08
C VAL A 172 -4.62 -17.21 -2.12
N LYS A 173 -4.99 -15.93 -2.21
CA LYS A 173 -4.63 -14.88 -1.24
C LYS A 173 -5.90 -14.15 -0.83
N ILE A 174 -6.25 -14.25 0.45
CA ILE A 174 -7.53 -13.74 0.99
C ILE A 174 -7.67 -12.20 0.89
N ASN A 175 -6.55 -11.50 0.77
CA ASN A 175 -6.49 -10.05 0.60
C ASN A 175 -6.54 -9.61 -0.88
N GLN A 176 -6.62 -10.57 -1.80
CA GLN A 176 -6.64 -10.33 -3.24
C GLN A 176 -7.80 -11.06 -3.92
N THR A 177 -8.87 -11.39 -3.19
CA THR A 177 -10.12 -11.85 -3.84
C THR A 177 -10.79 -10.69 -4.58
N ALA A 178 -11.71 -10.99 -5.48
CA ALA A 178 -12.47 -9.97 -6.20
C ALA A 178 -13.15 -8.98 -5.23
N GLU A 179 -13.74 -9.50 -4.14
CA GLU A 179 -14.39 -8.70 -3.11
C GLU A 179 -13.42 -7.78 -2.37
N ALA A 180 -12.20 -8.25 -2.07
CA ALA A 180 -11.19 -7.42 -1.42
C ALA A 180 -10.74 -6.28 -2.36
N LEU A 181 -10.45 -6.60 -3.62
CA LEU A 181 -10.04 -5.60 -4.61
C LEU A 181 -11.16 -4.60 -4.90
N ASP A 182 -12.41 -5.04 -5.03
CA ASP A 182 -13.56 -4.15 -5.20
C ASP A 182 -13.74 -3.23 -4.00
N PHE A 183 -13.54 -3.74 -2.78
CA PHE A 183 -13.56 -2.92 -1.58
C PHE A 183 -12.47 -1.84 -1.62
N TYR A 184 -11.22 -2.19 -1.97
CA TYR A 184 -10.12 -1.21 -2.05
C TYR A 184 -10.39 -0.11 -3.09
N LEU A 185 -10.91 -0.49 -4.26
CA LEU A 185 -11.33 0.47 -5.30
C LEU A 185 -12.44 1.40 -4.78
N ALA A 186 -13.46 0.85 -4.15
CA ALA A 186 -14.56 1.63 -3.60
C ALA A 186 -14.11 2.54 -2.46
N PHE A 187 -13.20 2.07 -1.60
CA PHE A 187 -12.63 2.82 -0.49
C PHE A 187 -11.84 4.03 -0.99
N ALA A 188 -10.92 3.85 -1.95
CA ALA A 188 -10.13 4.96 -2.52
C ALA A 188 -11.03 6.04 -3.16
N ARG A 189 -12.10 5.63 -3.86
CA ARG A 189 -13.06 6.56 -4.48
C ARG A 189 -13.80 7.45 -3.48
N ARG A 190 -13.98 7.03 -2.22
CA ARG A 190 -14.58 7.89 -1.17
C ARG A 190 -13.78 9.16 -0.92
N PHE A 191 -12.50 9.14 -1.28
CA PHE A 191 -11.56 10.26 -1.12
C PHE A 191 -11.18 10.89 -2.47
N ASP A 192 -11.98 10.66 -3.52
CA ASP A 192 -11.71 11.13 -4.89
C ASP A 192 -10.36 10.67 -5.46
N ILE A 193 -9.87 9.51 -5.00
CA ILE A 193 -8.63 8.90 -5.49
C ILE A 193 -8.93 7.72 -6.41
N SER A 194 -8.32 7.72 -7.60
CA SER A 194 -8.37 6.60 -8.52
C SER A 194 -7.29 5.58 -8.19
N LEU A 195 -7.70 4.41 -7.68
CA LEU A 195 -6.82 3.25 -7.50
C LEU A 195 -6.88 2.36 -8.75
N LEU A 196 -5.72 2.00 -9.28
CA LEU A 196 -5.57 1.26 -10.53
C LEU A 196 -4.96 -0.12 -10.29
N PHE A 197 -5.71 -1.17 -10.67
CA PHE A 197 -5.24 -2.56 -10.68
C PHE A 197 -5.04 -3.05 -12.12
N ALA A 198 -4.03 -2.52 -12.81
CA ALA A 198 -3.76 -2.84 -14.22
C ALA A 198 -3.48 -4.33 -14.48
N LEU A 199 -3.15 -5.10 -13.43
CA LEU A 199 -2.89 -6.53 -13.51
C LEU A 199 -4.04 -7.41 -12.99
N ARG A 200 -5.19 -6.82 -12.59
CA ARG A 200 -6.24 -7.50 -11.82
C ARG A 200 -6.60 -8.89 -12.37
N HIS A 201 -6.78 -8.98 -13.68
CA HIS A 201 -7.24 -10.18 -14.37
C HIS A 201 -6.12 -10.99 -15.05
N ILE A 202 -4.85 -10.67 -14.77
CA ILE A 202 -3.69 -11.43 -15.27
C ILE A 202 -3.38 -12.58 -14.31
N SER A 203 -3.63 -13.82 -14.74
CA SER A 203 -3.47 -15.01 -13.90
C SER A 203 -2.08 -15.67 -14.00
N SER A 204 -1.33 -15.40 -15.07
CA SER A 204 -0.05 -16.04 -15.36
C SER A 204 1.15 -15.26 -14.80
N GLY A 205 2.16 -15.98 -14.31
CA GLY A 205 3.46 -15.39 -13.97
C GLY A 205 4.26 -15.00 -15.22
N ASP A 206 4.12 -15.74 -16.30
CA ASP A 206 4.87 -15.53 -17.55
C ASP A 206 4.40 -14.25 -18.25
N GLU A 207 3.13 -13.90 -18.09
CA GLU A 207 2.61 -12.62 -18.58
C GLU A 207 3.23 -11.42 -17.84
N ILE A 208 3.47 -11.56 -16.53
CA ILE A 208 4.20 -10.54 -15.76
C ILE A 208 5.63 -10.41 -16.29
N GLU A 209 6.33 -11.53 -16.53
CA GLU A 209 7.69 -11.51 -17.08
C GLU A 209 7.75 -10.91 -18.49
N ARG A 210 6.72 -11.15 -19.33
CA ARG A 210 6.57 -10.50 -20.65
C ARG A 210 6.40 -8.98 -20.53
N ILE A 211 5.56 -8.50 -19.61
CA ILE A 211 5.39 -7.06 -19.36
C ILE A 211 6.73 -6.44 -18.93
N LEU A 212 7.43 -7.11 -18.01
CA LEU A 212 8.72 -6.66 -17.48
C LEU A 212 9.88 -6.78 -18.47
N GLN A 213 9.72 -7.59 -19.53
CA GLN A 213 10.79 -7.97 -20.46
C GLN A 213 12.04 -8.51 -19.73
N ALA A 214 11.82 -9.23 -18.62
CA ALA A 214 12.89 -9.76 -17.78
C ALA A 214 12.42 -11.01 -17.02
N PRO A 215 13.28 -12.02 -16.81
CA PRO A 215 12.96 -13.23 -16.06
C PRO A 215 12.98 -12.99 -14.55
N TRP A 216 12.02 -12.19 -14.06
CA TRP A 216 11.89 -11.88 -12.63
C TRP A 216 10.89 -12.82 -11.95
N LYS A 217 11.41 -13.89 -11.36
CA LYS A 217 10.60 -14.92 -10.69
C LYS A 217 9.90 -14.39 -9.44
N ARG A 218 8.69 -14.92 -9.17
CA ARG A 218 7.85 -14.56 -8.02
C ARG A 218 8.57 -14.80 -6.70
N GLY A 219 8.44 -13.86 -5.75
CA GLY A 219 9.00 -14.01 -4.41
C GLY A 219 10.53 -13.94 -4.35
N LYS A 220 11.18 -13.64 -5.48
CA LYS A 220 12.62 -13.40 -5.56
C LYS A 220 12.87 -11.92 -5.70
N GLU A 221 13.98 -11.47 -5.12
CA GLU A 221 14.42 -10.08 -5.18
C GLU A 221 13.36 -9.06 -4.71
N GLN A 222 12.58 -9.42 -3.69
CA GLN A 222 11.55 -8.58 -3.07
C GLN A 222 11.58 -8.76 -1.55
N VAL A 223 11.08 -7.77 -0.83
CA VAL A 223 10.87 -7.89 0.62
C VAL A 223 9.74 -8.90 0.87
N GLY A 224 9.96 -9.81 1.82
CA GLY A 224 8.98 -10.79 2.25
C GLY A 224 8.07 -10.26 3.36
N CYS A 225 7.02 -11.00 3.69
CA CYS A 225 6.18 -10.76 4.85
C CYS A 225 6.28 -11.95 5.81
N ALA A 226 6.65 -11.69 7.07
CA ALA A 226 6.76 -12.68 8.13
C ALA A 226 5.42 -13.35 8.47
N LEU A 227 4.29 -12.75 8.08
CA LEU A 227 2.93 -13.26 8.30
C LEU A 227 2.30 -13.83 7.02
N SER A 228 3.08 -13.98 5.94
CA SER A 228 2.59 -14.52 4.68
C SER A 228 2.02 -15.93 4.87
N GLY A 229 0.76 -16.12 4.50
CA GLY A 229 0.08 -17.42 4.60
C GLY A 229 -0.47 -17.76 5.98
N ASN A 230 -0.48 -16.83 6.93
CA ASN A 230 -0.94 -17.08 8.31
C ASN A 230 -2.43 -17.46 8.44
N TYR A 231 -3.21 -17.32 7.37
CA TYR A 231 -4.61 -17.72 7.27
C TYR A 231 -4.80 -19.19 6.90
N ARG A 232 -3.70 -19.93 6.67
CA ARG A 232 -3.74 -21.36 6.33
C ARG A 232 -3.68 -22.20 7.60
N MET A 233 -4.52 -23.22 7.64
CA MET A 233 -4.44 -24.27 8.66
C MET A 233 -3.24 -25.19 8.39
N THR A 234 -2.91 -26.05 9.35
CA THR A 234 -1.78 -26.99 9.25
C THR A 234 -1.93 -28.02 8.12
N ASP A 235 -3.16 -28.26 7.65
CA ASP A 235 -3.49 -29.08 6.49
C ASP A 235 -3.56 -28.27 5.16
N ASN A 236 -3.12 -27.02 5.18
CA ASN A 236 -3.19 -26.03 4.10
C ASN A 236 -4.59 -25.57 3.68
N THR A 237 -5.65 -25.98 4.39
CA THR A 237 -6.99 -25.45 4.15
C THR A 237 -7.09 -23.97 4.54
N ILE A 238 -8.01 -23.26 3.89
CA ILE A 238 -8.31 -21.84 4.16
C ILE A 238 -9.76 -21.80 4.64
N PRO A 239 -10.02 -21.64 5.94
CA PRO A 239 -11.38 -21.66 6.49
C PRO A 239 -12.11 -20.32 6.31
N ILE A 240 -11.38 -19.27 5.91
CA ILE A 240 -11.91 -17.93 5.76
C ILE A 240 -12.60 -17.79 4.40
N LEU A 241 -13.89 -17.42 4.42
CA LEU A 241 -14.67 -17.20 3.22
C LEU A 241 -14.58 -15.73 2.76
N PRO A 242 -14.81 -15.43 1.47
CA PRO A 242 -14.85 -14.05 0.99
C PRO A 242 -15.87 -13.16 1.72
N ALA A 243 -16.99 -13.74 2.17
CA ALA A 243 -18.00 -13.04 2.97
C ALA A 243 -17.46 -12.62 4.36
N ASP A 244 -16.57 -13.40 4.97
CA ASP A 244 -15.95 -13.06 6.25
C ASP A 244 -15.03 -11.85 6.11
N ILE A 245 -14.26 -11.81 5.01
CA ILE A 245 -13.39 -10.68 4.65
C ILE A 245 -14.21 -9.42 4.40
N ARG A 246 -15.31 -9.54 3.65
CA ARG A 246 -16.22 -8.43 3.40
C ARG A 246 -16.78 -7.86 4.69
N ARG A 247 -17.29 -8.72 5.58
CA ARG A 247 -17.82 -8.31 6.89
C ARG A 247 -16.77 -7.60 7.74
N PHE A 248 -15.52 -8.10 7.74
CA PHE A 248 -14.40 -7.45 8.41
C PHE A 248 -14.09 -6.05 7.85
N PHE A 249 -14.14 -5.88 6.52
CA PHE A 249 -13.96 -4.57 5.91
C PHE A 249 -15.09 -3.60 6.21
N GLU A 250 -16.33 -4.04 6.06
CA GLU A 250 -17.52 -3.19 6.22
C GLU A 250 -17.72 -2.75 7.67
N ASN A 251 -17.48 -3.64 8.63
CA ASN A 251 -17.81 -3.39 10.03
C ASN A 251 -16.62 -2.95 10.88
N PHE A 252 -15.38 -3.06 10.40
CA PHE A 252 -14.22 -2.65 11.20
C PHE A 252 -13.13 -1.97 10.40
N ALA A 253 -12.40 -2.69 9.55
CA ALA A 253 -11.17 -2.16 8.97
C ALA A 253 -11.42 -0.95 8.06
N GLY A 254 -12.51 -0.98 7.29
CA GLY A 254 -12.97 0.14 6.47
C GLY A 254 -13.31 1.38 7.30
N PRO A 255 -14.28 1.31 8.24
CA PRO A 255 -14.62 2.43 9.10
C PRO A 255 -13.43 3.00 9.91
N VAL A 256 -12.52 2.14 10.41
CA VAL A 256 -11.30 2.58 11.10
C VAL A 256 -10.39 3.37 10.15
N ALA A 257 -10.11 2.81 8.96
CA ALA A 257 -9.30 3.47 7.96
C ALA A 257 -9.93 4.80 7.53
N GLU A 258 -11.24 4.82 7.32
CA GLU A 258 -11.97 6.02 6.88
C GLU A 258 -11.87 7.17 7.89
N LYS A 259 -12.13 6.89 9.18
CA LYS A 259 -11.99 7.88 10.25
C LYS A 259 -10.55 8.41 10.37
N ILE A 260 -9.56 7.54 10.21
CA ILE A 260 -8.13 7.92 10.28
C ILE A 260 -7.72 8.76 9.08
N ILE A 261 -8.10 8.38 7.85
CA ILE A 261 -7.80 9.16 6.65
C ILE A 261 -8.50 10.53 6.71
N ALA A 262 -9.76 10.59 7.16
CA ALA A 262 -10.46 11.86 7.32
C ALA A 262 -9.72 12.80 8.30
N ALA A 263 -9.22 12.27 9.43
CA ALA A 263 -8.40 13.05 10.36
C ALA A 263 -7.11 13.56 9.69
N TYR A 264 -6.41 12.70 8.95
CA TYR A 264 -5.21 13.10 8.21
C TYR A 264 -5.48 14.19 7.17
N LEU A 265 -6.56 14.08 6.41
CA LEU A 265 -6.97 15.10 5.44
C LEU A 265 -7.36 16.43 6.10
N SER A 266 -7.74 16.40 7.39
CA SER A 266 -7.95 17.61 8.21
C SER A 266 -6.66 18.17 8.85
N GLY A 267 -5.50 17.56 8.58
CA GLY A 267 -4.22 17.97 9.14
C GLY A 267 -3.96 17.46 10.57
N ILE A 268 -4.66 16.41 11.01
CA ILE A 268 -4.56 15.88 12.37
C ILE A 268 -4.02 14.45 12.32
N VAL A 269 -3.02 14.15 13.15
CA VAL A 269 -2.63 12.77 13.46
C VAL A 269 -3.50 12.29 14.64
N PRO A 270 -4.48 11.40 14.41
CA PRO A 270 -5.37 10.95 15.49
C PRO A 270 -4.68 9.93 16.40
N ASP A 271 -5.25 9.70 17.59
CA ASP A 271 -4.97 8.48 18.35
C ASP A 271 -5.65 7.29 17.64
N HIS A 272 -4.89 6.59 16.79
CA HIS A 272 -5.37 5.48 15.99
C HIS A 272 -6.00 4.36 16.82
N HIS A 273 -5.47 4.11 18.01
CA HIS A 273 -5.97 3.06 18.90
C HIS A 273 -7.34 3.43 19.45
N THR A 274 -7.53 4.69 19.84
CA THR A 274 -8.82 5.20 20.29
C THR A 274 -9.85 5.17 19.16
N VAL A 275 -9.49 5.55 17.94
CA VAL A 275 -10.39 5.44 16.76
C VAL A 275 -10.84 3.99 16.54
N ALA A 276 -9.90 3.04 16.54
CA ALA A 276 -10.24 1.63 16.36
C ALA A 276 -11.13 1.07 17.48
N ARG A 277 -10.87 1.45 18.74
CA ARG A 277 -11.71 1.08 19.88
C ARG A 277 -13.15 1.61 19.71
N GLN A 278 -13.30 2.87 19.31
CA GLN A 278 -14.62 3.47 19.10
C GLN A 278 -15.42 2.73 18.03
N VAL A 279 -14.80 2.42 16.88
CA VAL A 279 -15.47 1.64 15.82
C VAL A 279 -15.94 0.28 16.33
N LEU A 280 -15.11 -0.42 17.13
CA LEU A 280 -15.53 -1.69 17.73
C LEU A 280 -16.73 -1.52 18.66
N HIS A 281 -16.79 -0.45 19.47
CA HIS A 281 -17.96 -0.21 20.32
C HIS A 281 -19.21 0.20 19.54
N ASP A 282 -19.08 0.98 18.47
CA ASP A 282 -20.20 1.48 17.67
C ASP A 282 -20.98 0.34 16.99
N VAL A 283 -20.29 -0.75 16.61
CA VAL A 283 -20.89 -1.93 15.96
C VAL A 283 -21.75 -2.76 16.90
N ASP A 284 -21.51 -2.71 18.22
CA ASP A 284 -22.26 -3.52 19.19
C ASP A 284 -23.62 -2.89 19.56
N VAL A 285 -23.92 -1.68 19.07
CA VAL A 285 -25.13 -0.91 19.39
C VAL A 285 -26.14 -0.88 18.23
N SER A 286 -25.82 -1.48 17.08
CA SER A 286 -26.69 -1.59 15.89
C SER A 286 -27.28 -2.97 15.71
#